data_AF-A0AAN8XAD0-F1
#
_entry.id   AF-A0AAN8XAD0-F1
#
_cell.length_a   1.000
_cell.length_b   1.000
_cell.length_c   1.000
_cell.angle_alpha   90.00
_cell.angle_beta   90.00
_cell.angle_gamma   90.00
#
_symmetry.space_group_name_H-M   'P 1'
#
loop_
_entity.id
_entity.type
_entity.pdbx_description
1 polymer ?
#
loop_
_entity_poly.entity_id
_entity_poly.type
_entity_poly.pdbx_seq_one_letter_code
_entity_poly.pdbx_strand_id
1 'polypeptide(L)'
;MTDLQSGLLLLSQLFEEGSVVSLKCRTLASGSSVTLAQDMSEELVILYPRSITTIDGFSLFQTLRGCRNQVAKAAASGGENINVPPLGYKKWGLVDQLLVVDCAAPGIIPPYTYDHMFHSSLAKGCNHSLNTGVPATSLLVTVGRVPFVGFLHAREGTAPPFVADVALHYANKLKDALVSAAR
;
A
#
# COMPACT_ATOMS: atom_id res chain seq x y z
N MET A 1 -25.76 28.19 -1.31
CA MET A 1 -25.43 27.50 -0.05
C MET A 1 -25.69 26.04 -0.30
N THR A 2 -24.63 25.28 -0.56
CA THR A 2 -24.67 23.93 -1.12
C THR A 2 -25.18 22.92 -0.11
N ASP A 3 -26.17 22.14 -0.53
CA ASP A 3 -26.76 21.02 0.19
C ASP A 3 -25.69 20.14 0.85
N LEU A 4 -25.75 20.03 2.17
CA LEU A 4 -25.15 18.92 2.90
C LEU A 4 -25.95 17.68 2.47
N GLN A 5 -25.41 16.92 1.50
CA GLN A 5 -26.04 15.71 0.96
C GLN A 5 -26.57 14.84 2.10
N SER A 6 -27.81 14.36 1.96
CA SER A 6 -28.35 13.23 2.72
C SER A 6 -27.28 12.14 2.85
N GLY A 7 -26.98 11.68 4.07
CA GLY A 7 -25.92 10.70 4.40
C GLY A 7 -26.21 9.28 3.88
N LEU A 8 -26.43 9.15 2.58
CA LEU A 8 -26.79 7.91 1.91
C LEU A 8 -25.53 7.07 1.68
N LEU A 9 -25.58 5.83 2.17
CA LEU A 9 -24.48 4.86 2.04
C LEU A 9 -24.25 4.50 0.57
N LEU A 10 -23.10 4.90 0.03
CA LEU A 10 -22.73 4.58 -1.36
C LEU A 10 -22.02 3.23 -1.49
N LEU A 11 -21.19 2.89 -0.50
CA LEU A 11 -20.28 1.75 -0.55
C LEU A 11 -20.11 1.20 0.87
N SER A 12 -20.29 -0.11 1.02
CA SER A 12 -19.94 -0.84 2.24
C SER A 12 -19.18 -2.09 1.82
N GLN A 13 -17.95 -2.23 2.32
CA GLN A 13 -17.09 -3.37 2.05
C GLN A 13 -16.23 -3.65 3.28
N LEU A 14 -16.15 -4.92 3.67
CA LEU A 14 -15.27 -5.39 4.73
C LEU A 14 -13.89 -5.71 4.15
N PHE A 15 -12.85 -5.07 4.68
CA PHE A 15 -11.45 -5.33 4.28
C PHE A 15 -10.68 -6.17 5.30
N GLU A 16 -10.99 -6.01 6.59
CA GLU A 16 -10.41 -6.78 7.68
C GLU A 16 -11.35 -6.83 8.87
N GLU A 17 -11.37 -7.95 9.57
CA GLU A 17 -12.05 -8.08 10.86
C GLU A 17 -11.20 -7.43 11.97
N GLY A 18 -11.66 -6.31 12.51
CA GLY A 18 -10.98 -5.63 13.61
C GLY A 18 -11.29 -4.14 13.68
N SER A 19 -10.86 -3.50 14.77
CA SER A 19 -10.98 -2.04 14.89
C SER A 19 -9.99 -1.35 13.96
N VAL A 20 -10.47 -0.34 13.25
CA VAL A 20 -9.60 0.59 12.53
C VAL A 20 -8.84 1.42 13.56
N VAL A 21 -7.51 1.48 13.44
CA VAL A 21 -6.63 2.29 14.29
C VAL A 21 -6.50 3.70 13.71
N SER A 22 -6.33 3.80 12.40
CA SER A 22 -6.18 5.07 11.70
C SER A 22 -6.64 4.95 10.24
N LEU A 23 -7.17 6.04 9.71
CA LEU A 23 -7.53 6.20 8.31
C LEU A 23 -6.86 7.47 7.77
N LYS A 24 -6.02 7.31 6.75
CA LYS A 24 -5.26 8.42 6.15
C LYS A 24 -5.49 8.44 4.65
N CYS A 25 -5.72 9.64 4.11
CA CYS A 25 -5.77 9.86 2.67
C CYS A 25 -4.50 10.57 2.25
N ARG A 26 -3.80 10.01 1.26
CA ARG A 26 -2.74 10.69 0.54
C ARG A 26 -3.34 11.32 -0.71
N THR A 27 -3.45 12.64 -0.68
CA THR A 27 -3.80 13.47 -1.84
C THR A 27 -2.57 14.23 -2.31
N LEU A 28 -2.51 14.57 -3.59
CA LEU A 28 -1.43 15.39 -4.11
C LEU A 28 -1.41 16.75 -3.38
N ALA A 29 -0.27 17.11 -2.77
CA ALA A 29 -0.13 18.41 -2.11
C ALA A 29 -0.11 19.53 -3.16
N SER A 30 -0.95 20.56 -2.95
CA SER A 30 -0.95 21.77 -3.78
C SER A 30 0.41 22.46 -3.64
N GLY A 31 1.26 22.36 -4.68
CA GLY A 31 2.62 22.89 -4.69
C GLY A 31 3.72 21.90 -5.14
N SER A 32 3.39 20.62 -5.35
CA SER A 32 4.33 19.68 -5.98
C SER A 32 4.63 20.10 -7.42
N SER A 33 5.91 20.14 -7.81
CA SER A 33 6.31 20.38 -9.20
C SER A 33 5.55 19.41 -10.13
N VAL A 34 5.01 19.92 -11.23
CA VAL A 34 4.21 19.15 -12.21
C VAL A 34 4.93 17.88 -12.69
N THR A 35 6.27 17.91 -12.75
CA THR A 35 7.14 16.79 -13.10
C THR A 35 7.20 15.67 -12.06
N LEU A 36 6.96 15.94 -10.77
CA LEU A 36 6.86 14.92 -9.72
C LEU A 36 5.41 14.45 -9.51
N ALA A 37 4.44 15.28 -9.89
CA ALA A 37 3.02 15.04 -9.67
C ALA A 37 2.42 13.97 -10.59
N GLN A 38 2.97 13.77 -11.80
CA GLN A 38 2.40 12.84 -12.78
C GLN A 38 2.44 11.37 -12.35
N ASP A 39 3.37 10.99 -11.46
CA ASP A 39 3.57 9.60 -11.03
C ASP A 39 3.07 9.34 -9.59
N MET A 40 2.50 10.34 -8.91
CA MET A 40 2.00 10.18 -7.55
C MET A 40 0.52 9.78 -7.54
N SER A 41 0.25 8.49 -7.31
CA SER A 41 -1.12 7.99 -7.16
C SER A 41 -1.77 8.44 -5.84
N GLU A 42 -2.98 8.97 -5.87
CA GLU A 42 -3.72 9.16 -4.62
C GLU A 42 -4.00 7.79 -3.98
N GLU A 43 -3.96 7.71 -2.65
CA GLU A 43 -4.12 6.43 -1.96
C GLU A 43 -4.83 6.62 -0.61
N LEU A 44 -5.80 5.75 -0.33
CA LEU A 44 -6.43 5.62 0.98
C LEU A 44 -5.71 4.51 1.75
N VAL A 45 -5.27 4.82 2.97
CA VAL A 45 -4.51 3.92 3.85
C VAL A 45 -5.32 3.68 5.13
N ILE A 46 -5.64 2.43 5.39
CA ILE A 46 -6.39 1.97 6.56
C ILE A 46 -5.47 1.11 7.40
N LEU A 47 -5.20 1.55 8.63
CA LEU A 47 -4.38 0.82 9.59
C LEU A 47 -5.27 -0.02 10.50
N TYR A 48 -4.97 -1.31 10.58
CA TYR A 48 -5.46 -2.25 11.58
C TYR A 48 -4.30 -2.67 12.50
N PRO A 49 -4.58 -3.27 13.67
CA PRO A 49 -3.52 -3.65 14.60
C PRO A 49 -2.49 -4.63 14.03
N ARG A 50 -2.88 -5.46 13.04
CA ARG A 50 -2.04 -6.51 12.44
C ARG A 50 -1.89 -6.42 10.92
N SER A 51 -2.49 -5.43 10.28
CA SER A 51 -2.36 -5.24 8.84
C SER A 51 -2.59 -3.80 8.42
N ILE A 52 -2.08 -3.44 7.26
CA ILE A 52 -2.43 -2.19 6.58
C ILE A 52 -3.16 -2.55 5.30
N THR A 53 -4.24 -1.85 4.99
CA THR A 53 -4.94 -1.97 3.71
C THR A 53 -4.75 -0.66 2.97
N THR A 54 -4.30 -0.73 1.72
CA THR A 54 -4.20 0.43 0.85
C THR A 54 -5.07 0.29 -0.38
N ILE A 55 -5.71 1.39 -0.76
CA ILE A 55 -6.69 1.45 -1.85
C ILE A 55 -6.27 2.58 -2.79
N ASP A 56 -6.12 2.24 -4.06
CA ASP A 56 -5.82 3.21 -5.11
C ASP A 56 -6.95 4.23 -5.26
N GLY A 57 -6.59 5.52 -5.22
CA GLY A 57 -7.53 6.64 -5.20
C GLY A 57 -8.30 6.76 -6.51
N PHE A 58 -7.69 6.49 -7.66
CA PHE A 58 -8.38 6.48 -8.95
C PHE A 58 -9.49 5.40 -8.95
N SER A 59 -9.14 4.19 -8.55
CA SER A 59 -10.07 3.05 -8.46
C SER A 59 -11.21 3.32 -7.46
N LEU A 60 -10.90 3.89 -6.29
CA LEU A 60 -11.91 4.29 -5.30
C LEU A 60 -12.86 5.34 -5.86
N PHE A 61 -12.34 6.38 -6.50
CA PHE A 61 -13.15 7.46 -7.05
C PHE A 61 -14.10 6.97 -8.15
N GLN A 62 -13.60 6.13 -9.07
CA GLN A 62 -14.44 5.56 -10.14
C GLN A 62 -15.56 4.69 -9.56
N THR A 63 -15.25 3.86 -8.56
CA THR A 63 -16.25 3.03 -7.88
C THR A 63 -17.32 3.88 -7.18
N LEU A 64 -16.92 4.89 -6.41
CA LEU A 64 -17.85 5.80 -5.72
C LEU A 64 -18.74 6.56 -6.72
N ARG A 65 -18.16 7.04 -7.82
CA ARG A 65 -18.91 7.70 -8.90
C ARG A 65 -19.92 6.74 -9.52
N GLY A 66 -19.52 5.49 -9.78
CA GLY A 66 -20.38 4.43 -10.28
C GLY A 66 -21.55 4.14 -9.33
N CYS A 67 -21.27 3.95 -8.04
CA CYS A 67 -22.29 3.68 -7.02
C CYS A 67 -23.28 4.84 -6.90
N ARG A 68 -22.79 6.09 -6.88
CA ARG A 68 -23.65 7.29 -6.86
C ARG A 68 -24.60 7.33 -8.07
N ASN A 69 -24.12 6.97 -9.25
CA ASN A 69 -24.96 6.92 -10.46
C ASN A 69 -25.98 5.79 -10.39
N GLN A 70 -25.65 4.64 -9.78
CA GLN A 70 -26.60 3.55 -9.56
C GLN A 70 -27.70 3.95 -8.57
N VAL A 71 -27.35 4.57 -7.45
CA VAL A 71 -28.32 5.13 -6.48
C VAL A 71 -29.28 6.10 -7.17
N ALA A 72 -28.75 7.02 -7.99
CA ALA A 72 -29.58 7.99 -8.70
C ALA A 72 -30.55 7.32 -9.68
N LYS A 73 -30.10 6.28 -10.39
CA LYS A 73 -30.96 5.49 -11.30
C LYS A 73 -32.02 4.70 -10.53
N ALA A 74 -31.62 4.02 -9.46
CA ALA A 74 -32.50 3.27 -8.56
C ALA A 74 -33.63 4.14 -7.99
N ALA A 75 -33.31 5.35 -7.52
CA ALA A 75 -34.29 6.31 -7.03
C ALA A 75 -35.27 6.75 -8.12
N ALA A 76 -34.83 6.85 -9.38
CA ALA A 76 -35.69 7.22 -10.50
C ALA A 76 -36.54 6.05 -11.04
N SER A 77 -36.05 4.80 -10.92
CA SER A 77 -36.72 3.60 -11.45
C SER A 77 -37.47 2.77 -10.40
N GLY A 78 -37.42 3.15 -9.12
CA GLY A 78 -38.05 2.40 -8.02
C GLY A 78 -37.39 1.05 -7.71
N GLY A 79 -36.12 0.87 -8.09
CA GLY A 79 -35.37 -0.38 -7.86
C GLY A 79 -34.45 -0.28 -6.66
N GLU A 80 -34.31 -1.34 -5.85
CA GLU A 80 -33.52 -1.32 -4.60
C GLU A 80 -32.11 -1.93 -4.72
N ASN A 81 -31.82 -2.64 -5.80
CA ASN A 81 -30.58 -3.44 -5.89
C ASN A 81 -29.43 -2.65 -6.53
N ILE A 82 -28.58 -2.07 -5.67
CA ILE A 82 -27.30 -1.48 -6.06
C ILE A 82 -26.26 -2.61 -6.07
N ASN A 83 -25.69 -2.90 -7.24
CA ASN A 83 -24.59 -3.87 -7.35
C ASN A 83 -23.27 -3.13 -7.28
N VAL A 84 -22.64 -3.22 -6.11
CA VAL A 84 -21.36 -2.58 -5.84
C VAL A 84 -20.22 -3.42 -6.44
N PRO A 85 -19.44 -2.87 -7.39
CA PRO A 85 -18.29 -3.59 -7.91
C PRO A 85 -17.23 -3.76 -6.80
N PRO A 86 -16.57 -4.92 -6.70
CA PRO A 86 -15.57 -5.16 -5.67
C PRO A 86 -14.40 -4.19 -5.84
N LEU A 87 -14.06 -3.48 -4.77
CA LEU A 87 -12.94 -2.55 -4.80
C LEU A 87 -11.61 -3.30 -4.72
N GLY A 88 -10.69 -2.98 -5.63
CA GLY A 88 -9.31 -3.47 -5.57
C GLY A 88 -8.54 -2.83 -4.43
N TYR A 89 -7.83 -3.65 -3.64
CA TYR A 89 -7.01 -3.18 -2.52
C TYR A 89 -5.74 -4.03 -2.39
N LYS A 90 -4.71 -3.46 -1.75
CA LYS A 90 -3.49 -4.15 -1.32
C LYS A 90 -3.52 -4.34 0.18
N LYS A 91 -3.19 -5.55 0.65
CA LYS A 91 -3.13 -5.87 2.07
C LYS A 91 -1.69 -6.20 2.47
N TRP A 92 -1.23 -5.55 3.52
CA TRP A 92 0.12 -5.64 4.06
C TRP A 92 0.03 -6.30 5.44
N GLY A 93 0.63 -7.47 5.60
CA GLY A 93 0.68 -8.16 6.90
C GLY A 93 1.76 -7.56 7.79
N LEU A 94 1.41 -7.21 9.03
CA LEU A 94 2.35 -6.78 10.05
C LEU A 94 2.76 -7.99 10.90
N VAL A 95 3.51 -8.93 10.30
CA VAL A 95 3.83 -10.21 10.96
C VAL A 95 4.86 -10.01 12.08
N ASP A 96 5.86 -9.15 11.85
CA ASP A 96 6.98 -8.95 12.76
C ASP A 96 6.75 -7.85 13.80
N GLN A 97 5.66 -7.09 13.68
CA GLN A 97 5.29 -6.04 14.63
C GLN A 97 4.09 -6.44 15.47
N LEU A 98 4.30 -6.55 16.78
CA LEU A 98 3.27 -6.99 17.73
C LEU A 98 2.13 -5.97 17.88
N LEU A 99 2.45 -4.69 17.93
CA LEU A 99 1.48 -3.61 18.08
C LEU A 99 1.96 -2.39 17.31
N VAL A 100 1.13 -1.95 16.35
CA VAL A 100 1.37 -0.75 15.53
C VAL A 100 0.41 0.34 15.98
N VAL A 101 0.97 1.51 16.27
CA VAL A 101 0.25 2.70 16.74
C VAL A 101 -0.04 3.63 15.57
N ASP A 102 0.91 3.75 14.63
CA ASP A 102 0.74 4.58 13.46
C ASP A 102 1.55 4.07 12.26
N CYS A 103 1.19 4.51 11.07
CA CYS A 103 1.92 4.28 9.84
C CYS A 103 2.03 5.54 8.98
N ALA A 104 3.19 5.71 8.35
CA ALA A 104 3.44 6.66 7.30
C ALA A 104 3.56 5.92 5.96
N ALA A 105 2.74 6.34 5.00
CA ALA A 105 2.75 5.82 3.64
C ALA A 105 3.19 6.94 2.68
N PRO A 106 4.48 7.05 2.36
CA PRO A 106 4.95 7.98 1.33
C PRO A 106 4.35 7.67 -0.06
N GLY A 107 3.85 6.45 -0.25
CA GLY A 107 3.23 5.96 -1.48
C GLY A 107 4.26 5.43 -2.48
N ILE A 108 3.85 5.27 -3.73
CA ILE A 108 4.75 4.88 -4.82
C ILE A 108 5.70 6.04 -5.10
N ILE A 109 7.00 5.78 -4.97
CA ILE A 109 8.06 6.69 -5.39
C ILE A 109 8.79 6.02 -6.56
N PRO A 110 8.68 6.53 -7.79
CA PRO A 110 9.54 6.06 -8.87
C PRO A 110 10.98 6.47 -8.53
N PRO A 111 11.95 5.54 -8.53
CA PRO A 111 13.34 5.94 -8.34
C PRO A 111 13.80 6.79 -9.53
N TYR A 112 14.70 7.73 -9.27
CA TYR A 112 15.29 8.52 -10.34
C TYR A 112 15.94 7.60 -11.37
N THR A 113 15.77 7.91 -12.65
CA THR A 113 16.31 7.08 -13.74
C THR A 113 17.81 6.85 -13.58
N TYR A 114 18.55 7.87 -13.10
CA TYR A 114 19.97 7.75 -12.79
C TYR A 114 20.24 6.67 -11.72
N ASP A 115 19.54 6.71 -10.59
CA ASP A 115 19.69 5.74 -9.50
C ASP A 115 19.32 4.33 -9.97
N HIS A 116 18.26 4.20 -10.77
CA HIS A 116 17.89 2.93 -11.36
C HIS A 116 18.98 2.37 -12.28
N MET A 117 19.56 3.21 -13.15
CA MET A 117 20.66 2.82 -14.04
C MET A 117 21.91 2.45 -13.25
N PHE A 118 22.26 3.25 -12.23
CA PHE A 118 23.39 2.99 -11.35
C PHE A 118 23.25 1.66 -10.63
N HIS A 119 22.10 1.42 -9.98
CA HIS A 119 21.83 0.15 -9.30
C HIS A 119 21.79 -1.05 -10.26
N SER A 120 21.22 -0.88 -11.46
CA SER A 120 21.22 -1.96 -12.46
C SER A 120 22.63 -2.26 -12.96
N SER A 121 23.47 -1.24 -13.15
CA SER A 121 24.87 -1.41 -13.55
C SER A 121 25.68 -2.11 -12.45
N LEU A 122 25.49 -1.71 -11.18
CA LEU A 122 26.15 -2.35 -10.04
C LEU A 122 25.73 -3.82 -9.89
N ALA A 123 24.44 -4.13 -10.05
CA ALA A 123 23.91 -5.47 -9.83
C ALA A 123 24.15 -6.43 -11.01
N LYS A 124 24.12 -5.93 -12.25
CA LYS A 124 24.13 -6.78 -13.46
C LYS A 124 25.31 -6.51 -14.40
N GLY A 125 26.16 -5.55 -14.08
CA GLY A 125 27.31 -5.12 -14.88
C GLY A 125 26.96 -4.11 -15.97
N CYS A 126 27.99 -3.48 -16.54
CA CYS A 126 27.88 -2.36 -17.48
C CYS A 126 27.29 -2.72 -18.86
N ASN A 127 27.22 -4.01 -19.20
CA ASN A 127 26.80 -4.50 -20.52
C ASN A 127 25.36 -5.03 -20.55
N HIS A 128 24.61 -4.89 -19.45
CA HIS A 128 23.24 -5.37 -19.38
C HIS A 128 22.26 -4.41 -20.07
N SER A 129 21.32 -4.94 -20.86
CA SER A 129 20.26 -4.12 -21.45
C SER A 129 19.33 -3.61 -20.34
N LEU A 130 19.14 -2.29 -20.30
CA LEU A 130 18.26 -1.65 -19.34
C LEU A 130 16.81 -1.81 -19.80
N ASN A 131 15.97 -2.38 -18.95
CA ASN A 131 14.53 -2.31 -19.14
C ASN A 131 14.09 -0.86 -18.85
N THR A 132 13.31 -0.27 -19.74
CA THR A 132 12.84 1.13 -19.66
C THR A 132 11.75 1.31 -18.59
N GLY A 133 11.10 0.23 -18.17
CA GLY A 133 10.17 0.25 -17.04
C GLY A 133 10.93 0.29 -15.72
N VAL A 134 11.05 1.47 -15.11
CA VAL A 134 11.57 1.62 -13.75
C VAL A 134 10.55 0.98 -12.78
N PRO A 135 10.89 -0.08 -12.02
CA PRO A 135 9.93 -0.76 -11.17
C PRO A 135 9.52 0.14 -10.01
N ALA A 136 8.21 0.37 -9.86
CA ALA A 136 7.68 1.13 -8.76
C ALA A 136 8.01 0.45 -7.43
N THR A 137 8.41 1.24 -6.44
CA THR A 137 8.57 0.75 -5.07
C THR A 137 7.59 1.44 -4.15
N SER A 138 6.92 0.63 -3.32
CA SER A 138 6.05 1.09 -2.25
C SER A 138 6.77 0.83 -0.93
N LEU A 139 6.92 1.88 -0.13
CA LEU A 139 7.47 1.79 1.23
C LEU A 139 6.38 2.23 2.21
N LEU A 140 6.14 1.42 3.24
CA LEU A 140 5.37 1.80 4.41
C LEU A 140 6.31 1.81 5.62
N VAL A 141 6.22 2.86 6.42
CA VAL A 141 6.93 2.97 7.68
C VAL A 141 5.90 2.89 8.79
N THR A 142 6.10 1.99 9.74
CA THR A 142 5.20 1.78 10.86
C THR A 142 5.91 2.09 12.16
N VAL A 143 5.18 2.62 13.12
CA VAL A 143 5.67 2.83 14.49
C VAL A 143 4.83 2.01 15.46
N GLY A 144 5.51 1.37 16.40
CA GLY A 144 4.93 0.34 17.24
C GLY A 144 5.71 0.14 18.53
N ARG A 145 5.47 -1.00 19.19
CA ARG A 145 6.15 -1.32 20.46
C ARG A 145 7.30 -2.32 20.30
N VAL A 146 7.15 -3.31 19.41
CA VAL A 146 8.12 -4.38 19.20
C VAL A 146 8.06 -4.85 17.74
N PRO A 147 9.04 -4.47 16.88
CA PRO A 147 10.00 -3.37 17.04
C PRO A 147 9.33 -1.98 17.05
N PHE A 148 10.05 -0.95 17.54
CA PHE A 148 9.52 0.42 17.62
C PHE A 148 9.26 1.05 16.25
N VAL A 149 10.11 0.76 15.26
CA VAL A 149 9.91 1.16 13.86
C VAL A 149 9.97 -0.08 12.98
N GLY A 150 9.10 -0.15 11.98
CA GLY A 150 9.05 -1.21 10.99
C GLY A 150 9.01 -0.63 9.60
N PHE A 151 9.54 -1.39 8.65
CA PHE A 151 9.60 -1.01 7.24
C PHE A 151 9.00 -2.14 6.42
N LEU A 152 7.96 -1.83 5.64
CA LEU A 152 7.38 -2.76 4.68
C LEU A 152 7.68 -2.23 3.29
N HIS A 153 8.38 -3.03 2.50
CA HIS A 153 8.76 -2.68 1.15
C HIS A 153 8.16 -3.69 0.17
N ALA A 154 7.48 -3.20 -0.86
CA ALA A 154 7.12 -4.01 -2.01
C ALA A 154 7.62 -3.35 -3.28
N ARG A 155 8.31 -4.13 -4.11
CA ARG A 155 8.75 -3.74 -5.44
C ARG A 155 7.86 -4.41 -6.47
N GLU A 156 7.38 -3.63 -7.42
CA GLU A 156 6.51 -4.10 -8.50
C GLU A 156 7.21 -5.19 -9.33
N GLY A 157 6.49 -6.27 -9.63
CA GLY A 157 7.01 -7.40 -10.41
C GLY A 157 7.92 -8.38 -9.64
N THR A 158 8.19 -8.15 -8.36
CA THR A 158 8.87 -9.12 -7.50
C THR A 158 7.89 -9.77 -6.53
N ALA A 159 7.96 -11.09 -6.37
CA ALA A 159 7.25 -11.76 -5.28
C ALA A 159 7.71 -11.14 -3.94
N PRO A 160 6.83 -11.02 -2.93
CA PRO A 160 7.24 -10.57 -1.61
C PRO A 160 8.46 -11.38 -1.13
N PRO A 161 9.39 -10.79 -0.37
CA PRO A 161 10.70 -11.36 -0.09
C PRO A 161 10.63 -12.51 0.94
N PHE A 162 9.70 -13.45 0.76
CA PHE A 162 9.62 -14.72 1.49
C PHE A 162 10.98 -15.43 1.50
N VAL A 163 11.76 -15.31 0.42
CA VAL A 163 13.12 -15.86 0.34
C VAL A 163 14.10 -15.18 1.30
N ALA A 164 13.96 -13.87 1.54
CA ALA A 164 14.81 -13.14 2.49
C ALA A 164 14.46 -13.49 3.95
N ASP A 165 13.17 -13.65 4.26
CA ASP A 165 12.72 -14.08 5.60
C ASP A 165 13.18 -15.51 5.90
N VAL A 166 13.11 -16.40 4.89
CA VAL A 166 13.65 -17.75 4.99
C VAL A 166 15.16 -17.70 5.21
N ALA A 167 15.91 -16.91 4.42
CA ALA A 167 17.35 -16.76 4.58
C ALA A 167 17.72 -16.19 5.97
N LEU A 168 16.98 -15.21 6.47
CA LEU A 168 17.15 -14.63 7.79
C LEU A 168 16.84 -15.65 8.90
N HIS A 169 15.78 -16.44 8.75
CA HIS A 169 15.43 -17.51 9.69
C HIS A 169 16.52 -18.59 9.73
N TYR A 170 17.05 -19.00 8.58
CA TYR A 170 18.17 -19.95 8.51
C TYR A 170 19.46 -19.35 9.10
N ALA A 171 19.75 -18.08 8.83
CA ALA A 171 20.90 -17.39 9.42
C ALA A 171 20.79 -17.30 10.95
N ASN A 172 19.60 -17.00 11.47
CA ASN A 172 19.35 -17.00 12.92
C ASN A 172 19.48 -18.41 13.52
N LYS A 173 18.94 -19.45 12.87
CA LYS A 173 19.13 -20.84 13.30
C LYS A 173 20.60 -21.26 13.32
N LEU A 174 21.38 -20.88 12.30
CA LEU A 174 22.81 -21.15 12.25
C LEU A 174 23.56 -20.43 13.37
N LYS A 175 23.26 -19.15 13.59
CA LYS A 175 23.83 -18.37 14.69
C LYS A 175 23.52 -19.04 16.04
N ASP A 176 22.28 -19.42 16.28
CA ASP A 176 21.86 -20.02 17.55
C ASP A 176 22.50 -21.40 17.74
N ALA A 177 22.64 -22.20 16.68
CA ALA A 177 23.34 -23.48 16.70
C ALA A 177 24.85 -23.32 17.00
N LEU A 178 25.52 -22.34 16.39
CA LEU A 178 26.93 -22.04 16.65
C LEU A 178 27.15 -21.56 18.09
N VAL A 179 26.29 -20.68 18.59
CA VAL A 179 26.36 -20.18 19.98
C VAL A 179 26.09 -21.31 20.97
N SER A 180 25.18 -22.23 20.65
CA SER A 180 24.93 -23.42 21.47
C SER A 180 26.08 -24.43 21.45
N ALA A 181 26.83 -24.53 20.35
CA ALA A 181 27.96 -25.43 20.22
C ALA A 181 29.27 -24.87 20.81
N ALA A 182 29.33 -23.56 21.07
CA ALA A 182 30.48 -22.87 21.68
C ALA A 182 30.42 -22.81 23.22
N ARG A 183 29.50 -23.54 23.86
CA ARG A 183 29.28 -23.59 25.30
C ARG A 183 29.54 -25.00 25.82
#